data_AF-A0A354CXR9-F1
#
_entry.id   AF-A0A354CXR9-F1
#
_cell.length_a   1.000
_cell.length_b   1.000
_cell.length_c   1.000
_cell.angle_alpha   90.00
_cell.angle_beta   90.00
_cell.angle_gamma   90.00
#
_symmetry.space_group_name_H-M   'P 1'
#
loop_
_entity.id
_entity.type
_entity.pdbx_description
1 polymer ?
#
loop_
_entity_poly.entity_id
_entity_poly.type
_entity_poly.pdbx_seq_one_letter_code
_entity_poly.pdbx_strand_id
1 'polypeptide(L)'
;MTRLLYVSQGYCTHDRRFLEQFMAQEYQVWFLPCAVDRVRYEQRAVPEGVRGLPPLIAAPFPWGARDWLRALWRFGQRLREIKPDLVQAGTVQ
;
A
#
# COMPACT_ATOMS: atom_id res chain seq x y z
N MET A 1 -19.00 6.03 -4.51
CA MET A 1 -17.97 4.96 -4.49
C MET A 1 -16.88 5.40 -3.55
N THR A 2 -16.63 4.64 -2.48
CA THR A 2 -15.73 5.03 -1.39
C THR A 2 -14.27 4.73 -1.77
N ARG A 3 -13.38 5.70 -1.54
CA ARG A 3 -11.96 5.60 -1.90
C ARG A 3 -11.15 5.06 -0.73
N LEU A 4 -10.53 3.90 -0.94
CA LEU A 4 -9.74 3.20 0.05
C LEU A 4 -8.25 3.26 -0.30
N LEU A 5 -7.43 3.78 0.61
CA LEU A 5 -5.97 3.64 0.54
C LEU A 5 -5.53 2.52 1.47
N TYR A 6 -5.15 1.38 0.90
CA TYR A 6 -4.58 0.24 1.61
C TYR A 6 -3.06 0.36 1.67
N VAL A 7 -2.50 0.40 2.88
CA VAL A 7 -1.08 0.63 3.14
C VAL A 7 -0.47 -0.59 3.80
N SER A 8 0.58 -1.18 3.21
CA SER A 8 1.27 -2.35 3.78
C SER A 8 2.78 -2.20 3.66
N GLN A 9 3.56 -2.95 4.45
CA GLN A 9 5.02 -2.87 4.39
C GLN A 9 5.55 -3.23 3.00
N GLY A 10 4.95 -4.27 2.41
CA GLY A 10 5.24 -4.81 1.09
C GLY A 10 4.01 -5.49 0.53
N TYR A 11 4.18 -6.49 -0.32
CA TYR A 11 3.07 -7.26 -0.90
C TYR A 11 3.17 -8.76 -0.61
N CYS A 12 2.20 -9.26 0.16
CA CYS A 12 2.08 -10.66 0.54
C CYS A 12 0.70 -11.26 0.20
N THR A 13 0.57 -12.56 0.45
CA THR A 13 -0.67 -13.31 0.22
C THR A 13 -1.88 -12.74 0.99
N HIS A 14 -1.65 -12.18 2.18
CA HIS A 14 -2.72 -11.56 2.98
C HIS A 14 -3.19 -10.23 2.37
N ASP A 15 -2.25 -9.38 1.93
CA ASP A 15 -2.56 -8.13 1.25
C ASP A 15 -3.47 -8.40 0.04
N ARG A 16 -3.13 -9.41 -0.78
CA ARG A 16 -3.93 -9.80 -1.94
C ARG A 16 -5.37 -10.17 -1.55
N ARG A 17 -5.56 -10.96 -0.48
CA ARG A 17 -6.90 -11.38 -0.02
C ARG A 17 -7.73 -10.18 0.44
N PHE A 18 -7.14 -9.25 1.17
CA PHE A 18 -7.83 -8.03 1.58
C PHE A 18 -8.22 -7.17 0.38
N LEU A 19 -7.31 -6.98 -0.56
CA LEU A 19 -7.57 -6.24 -1.80
C LEU A 19 -8.73 -6.84 -2.60
N GLU A 20 -8.78 -8.17 -2.74
CA GLU A 20 -9.91 -8.86 -3.38
C GLU A 20 -11.24 -8.60 -2.65
N GLN A 21 -11.23 -8.65 -1.31
CA GLN A 21 -12.42 -8.39 -0.51
C GLN A 21 -12.90 -6.93 -0.60
N PHE A 22 -11.99 -5.97 -0.68
CA PHE A 22 -12.33 -4.57 -0.88
C PHE A 22 -12.90 -4.32 -2.28
N MET A 23 -12.31 -4.94 -3.32
CA MET A 23 -12.86 -4.87 -4.67
C MET A 23 -14.27 -5.48 -4.76
N ALA A 24 -14.51 -6.60 -4.06
CA ALA A 24 -15.83 -7.24 -4.00
C ALA A 24 -16.90 -6.38 -3.31
N GLN A 25 -16.49 -5.43 -2.46
CA GLN A 25 -17.38 -4.45 -1.81
C GLN A 25 -17.47 -3.12 -2.59
N GLU A 26 -17.02 -3.11 -3.85
CA GLU A 26 -17.10 -1.96 -4.76
C GLU A 26 -16.35 -0.71 -4.27
N TYR A 27 -15.33 -0.87 -3.42
CA TYR A 27 -14.42 0.22 -3.11
C TYR A 27 -13.54 0.57 -4.32
N GLN A 28 -13.18 1.84 -4.44
CA GLN A 28 -12.08 2.24 -5.31
C GLN A 28 -10.78 2.11 -4.53
N VAL A 29 -9.96 1.11 -4.86
CA VAL A 29 -8.82 0.72 -4.02
C VAL A 29 -7.49 1.18 -4.61
N TRP A 30 -6.68 1.83 -3.77
CA TRP A 30 -5.27 2.10 -4.02
C TRP A 30 -4.41 1.27 -3.08
N PHE A 31 -3.37 0.66 -3.62
CA PHE A 31 -2.40 -0.07 -2.84
C PHE A 31 -1.10 0.73 -2.75
N LEU A 32 -0.66 1.01 -1.52
CA LEU A 32 0.56 1.76 -1.22
C LEU A 32 1.54 0.89 -0.42
N PRO A 33 2.57 0.34 -1.07
CA PRO A 33 3.67 -0.29 -0.36
C PRO A 33 4.49 0.77 0.39
N CYS A 34 4.93 0.46 1.60
CA CYS A 34 5.87 1.31 2.32
C CYS A 34 7.28 1.14 1.75
N ALA A 35 7.75 -0.11 1.65
CA ALA A 35 9.09 -0.48 1.24
C ALA A 35 9.07 -1.34 -0.03
N VAL A 36 10.24 -1.53 -0.63
CA VAL A 36 10.46 -2.67 -1.53
C VAL A 36 10.73 -3.92 -0.69
N ASP A 37 10.09 -5.02 -1.07
CA ASP A 37 10.34 -6.30 -0.43
C ASP A 37 11.73 -6.83 -0.78
N ARG A 38 12.46 -7.34 0.21
CA ARG A 38 13.68 -8.12 -0.04
C ARG A 38 13.38 -9.48 -0.66
N VAL A 39 12.21 -10.03 -0.33
CA VAL A 39 11.75 -11.35 -0.75
C VAL A 39 10.36 -11.19 -1.33
N ARG A 40 10.14 -11.71 -2.54
CA ARG A 40 8.83 -11.66 -3.19
C ARG A 40 7.92 -12.72 -2.59
N TYR A 41 7.14 -12.35 -1.58
CA TYR A 41 6.25 -13.27 -0.84
C TYR A 41 5.03 -13.70 -1.65
N GLU A 42 4.54 -12.83 -2.53
CA GLU A 42 3.45 -13.13 -3.47
C GLU A 42 3.93 -12.92 -4.91
N GLN A 43 3.83 -13.97 -5.72
CA GLN A 43 4.27 -13.94 -7.12
C GLN A 43 3.19 -13.40 -8.05
N ARG A 44 1.91 -13.54 -7.66
CA ARG A 44 0.79 -13.00 -8.42
C ARG A 44 0.85 -11.47 -8.42
N ALA A 45 0.31 -10.85 -9.45
CA ALA A 45 0.17 -9.40 -9.48
C ALA A 45 -0.87 -8.94 -8.42
N VAL A 46 -0.88 -7.64 -8.17
CA VAL A 46 -1.99 -6.97 -7.47
C VAL A 46 -3.29 -7.23 -8.27
N PRO A 47 -4.44 -7.51 -7.62
CA PRO A 47 -5.69 -7.80 -8.31
C PRO A 47 -6.07 -6.73 -9.34
N GLU A 48 -6.67 -7.16 -10.47
CA GLU A 48 -7.14 -6.24 -11.51
C GLU A 48 -8.18 -5.25 -10.93
N GLY A 49 -8.05 -3.97 -11.30
CA GLY A 49 -8.89 -2.89 -10.78
C GLY A 49 -8.33 -2.16 -9.56
N VAL A 50 -7.34 -2.74 -8.85
CA VAL A 50 -6.60 -2.03 -7.80
C VAL A 50 -5.53 -1.13 -8.42
N ARG A 51 -5.46 0.12 -7.97
CA ARG A 51 -4.43 1.07 -8.40
C ARG A 51 -3.18 0.92 -7.56
N GLY A 52 -2.17 0.21 -8.09
CA GLY A 52 -0.86 0.09 -7.46
C GLY A 52 -0.08 1.41 -7.49
N LEU A 53 0.45 1.82 -6.35
CA LEU A 53 1.33 2.99 -6.22
C LEU A 53 2.78 2.54 -6.03
N PRO A 54 3.76 3.37 -6.42
CA PRO A 54 5.15 3.08 -6.12
C PRO A 54 5.39 3.14 -4.60
N PRO A 55 6.38 2.38 -4.09
CA PRO A 55 6.67 2.33 -2.66
C PRO A 55 7.06 3.71 -2.11
N LEU A 56 6.69 3.97 -0.85
CA LEU A 56 7.08 5.21 -0.16
C LEU A 56 8.59 5.38 -0.13
N ILE A 57 9.34 4.31 0.11
CA ILE A 57 10.80 4.29 0.05
C ILE A 57 11.23 3.14 -0.87
N ALA A 58 12.10 3.46 -1.84
CA ALA A 58 12.70 2.48 -2.75
C ALA A 58 13.87 1.73 -2.09
N ALA A 59 13.73 1.40 -0.81
CA ALA A 59 14.70 0.63 -0.03
C ALA A 59 13.95 -0.30 0.93
N PRO A 60 14.48 -1.50 1.19
CA PRO A 60 13.86 -2.43 2.12
C PRO A 60 13.97 -1.94 3.56
N PHE A 61 13.01 -2.32 4.39
CA PHE A 61 13.04 -2.09 5.83
C PHE A 61 14.18 -2.90 6.51
N PRO A 62 14.76 -2.48 7.67
CA PRO A 62 14.49 -1.27 8.46
C PRO A 62 15.04 0.02 7.86
N TRP A 63 14.39 1.14 8.19
CA TRP A 63 14.69 2.48 7.70
C TRP A 63 15.37 3.36 8.73
N GLY A 64 16.26 4.26 8.28
CA GLY A 64 16.82 5.31 9.13
C GLY A 64 15.86 6.48 9.33
N ALA A 65 16.21 7.41 10.23
CA ALA A 65 15.37 8.59 10.51
C ALA A 65 15.07 9.45 9.26
N ARG A 66 16.04 9.58 8.34
CA ARG A 66 15.87 10.33 7.09
C ARG A 66 14.85 9.67 6.16
N ASP A 67 14.85 8.34 6.10
CA ASP A 67 13.91 7.58 5.28
C ASP A 67 12.50 7.66 5.87
N TRP A 68 12.36 7.62 7.19
CA TRP A 68 11.08 7.85 7.87
C TRP A 68 10.49 9.23 7.56
N LEU A 69 11.30 10.29 7.66
CA LEU A 69 10.84 11.66 7.31
C LEU A 69 10.40 11.74 5.85
N ARG A 70 11.17 11.13 4.93
CA ARG A 70 10.82 11.07 3.51
C ARG A 70 9.55 10.26 3.27
N ALA A 71 9.34 9.17 3.99
CA ALA A 71 8.16 8.32 3.89
C ALA A 71 6.91 9.08 4.33
N LEU A 72 6.98 9.79 5.47
CA LEU A 72 5.89 10.63 5.96
C LEU A 72 5.53 11.74 4.97
N TRP A 73 6.53 12.41 4.39
CA TRP A 73 6.29 13.44 3.39
C TRP A 73 5.60 12.89 2.13
N ARG A 74 6.11 11.77 1.58
CA ARG A 74 5.51 11.08 0.42
C ARG A 74 4.11 10.57 0.73
N PHE A 75 3.88 10.02 1.92
CA PHE A 75 2.56 9.59 2.36
C PHE A 75 1.58 10.75 2.37
N GLY A 76 1.96 11.90 2.94
CA GLY A 76 1.15 13.11 2.91
C GLY A 76 0.87 13.64 1.50
N GLN A 77 1.78 13.45 0.53
CA GLN A 77 1.51 13.74 -0.88
C GLN A 77 0.44 12.80 -1.44
N ARG A 78 0.56 11.49 -1.21
CA ARG A 78 -0.44 10.50 -1.67
C ARG A 78 -1.82 10.75 -1.08
N LEU A 79 -1.90 11.12 0.20
CA LEU A 79 -3.16 11.50 0.82
C LEU A 79 -3.79 12.71 0.15
N ARG A 80 -3.00 13.73 -0.22
CA ARG A 80 -3.52 14.93 -0.92
C ARG A 80 -3.91 14.68 -2.37
N GLU A 81 -3.19 13.81 -3.06
CA GLU A 81 -3.46 13.42 -4.46
C GLU A 81 -4.72 12.57 -4.57
N ILE A 82 -4.84 11.53 -3.73
CA ILE A 82 -5.92 10.54 -3.80
C ILE A 82 -7.16 11.03 -3.07
N LYS A 83 -6.96 11.76 -1.95
CA LYS A 83 -8.00 12.14 -0.99
C LYS A 83 -8.86 10.93 -0.58
N PRO A 84 -8.24 9.86 -0.03
CA PRO A 84 -8.99 8.66 0.33
C PRO A 84 -10.00 8.97 1.43
N ASP A 85 -11.16 8.33 1.35
CA ASP A 85 -12.21 8.43 2.37
C ASP A 85 -11.89 7.52 3.56
N LEU A 86 -11.13 6.44 3.33
CA LEU A 86 -10.61 5.53 4.36
C LEU A 86 -9.14 5.17 4.07
N VAL A 87 -8.32 5.14 5.12
CA VAL A 87 -6.96 4.60 5.08
C VAL A 87 -6.92 3.35 5.96
N GLN A 88 -6.55 2.21 5.37
CA GLN A 88 -6.46 0.93 6.07
C GLN A 88 -5.00 0.47 6.07
N ALA A 89 -4.48 0.18 7.26
CA ALA A 89 -3.17 -0.46 7.39
C ALA A 89 -3.31 -1.99 7.25
N GLY A 90 -2.41 -2.59 6.49
CA GLY A 90 -2.25 -4.03 6.38
C GLY A 90 -1.71 -4.63 7.68
N THR A 91 -1.79 -5.95 7.78
CA THR A 91 -1.32 -6.68 8.95
C THR A 91 0.19 -6.64 9.04
N VAL A 92 0.72 -6.32 10.22
CA VAL A 92 2.15 -6.52 10.53
C VAL A 92 2.37 -8.03 10.71
N GLN A 93 3.33 -8.60 10.00
CA GLN A 93 3.79 -9.98 10.18
C GLN A 93 5.13 -10.01 10.88
#